data_AF-A0A1Q3C954-F1
#
_entry.id   AF-A0A1Q3C954-F1
#
_cell.length_a   1.000
_cell.length_b   1.000
_cell.length_c   1.000
_cell.angle_alpha   90.00
_cell.angle_beta   90.00
_cell.angle_gamma   90.00
#
_symmetry.space_group_name_H-M   'P 1'
#
loop_
_entity.id
_entity.type
_entity.pdbx_description
1 polymer ?
#
loop_
_entity_poly.entity_id
_entity_poly.type
_entity_poly.pdbx_seq_one_letter_code
_entity_poly.pdbx_strand_id
1 'polypeptide(L)'
;LVSRLGHRVIYESGLSRNATLAEVISDSAWNWPTNVRQLREITLACEGIPIGQCDAIDWQFKGRSFSFKAAWEAIRVLHSAAPWAKTVWFSGAIPRHSFWAEFRRVA
;
A
#
# COMPACT_ATOMS: atom_id res chain seq x y z
N LEU A 1 19.38 9.75 1.53
CA LEU A 1 20.27 10.75 0.90
C LEU A 1 21.42 11.15 1.83
N VAL A 2 21.14 11.65 3.04
CA VAL A 2 22.18 12.04 4.02
C VAL A 2 23.21 10.95 4.30
N SER A 3 22.81 9.69 4.45
CA SER A 3 23.73 8.57 4.70
C SER A 3 24.70 8.27 3.55
N ARG A 4 24.36 8.62 2.31
CA ARG A 4 25.21 8.37 1.12
C ARG A 4 26.03 9.59 0.70
N LEU A 5 25.48 10.80 0.85
CA LEU A 5 26.10 12.04 0.37
C LEU A 5 26.75 12.87 1.49
N GLY A 6 26.39 12.60 2.74
CA GLY A 6 26.84 13.34 3.91
C GLY A 6 26.06 14.63 4.15
N HIS A 7 26.19 15.15 5.37
CA HIS A 7 25.44 16.33 5.83
C HIS A 7 25.80 17.62 5.06
N ARG A 8 27.07 17.75 4.65
CA ARG A 8 27.56 18.95 3.96
C ARG A 8 26.94 19.12 2.59
N VAL A 9 26.89 18.05 1.79
CA VAL A 9 26.30 18.06 0.44
C VAL A 9 24.82 18.41 0.49
N ILE A 10 24.08 17.90 1.47
CA ILE A 10 22.65 18.18 1.66
C ILE A 10 22.40 19.64 2.09
N TYR A 11 23.25 20.17 2.97
CA TYR A 11 23.17 21.57 3.37
C TYR A 11 23.47 22.51 2.19
N GLU A 12 24.56 22.24 1.46
CA GLU A 12 24.96 23.05 0.30
C GLU A 12 23.91 22.98 -0.82
N SER A 13 23.20 21.86 -0.98
CA SER A 13 22.16 21.72 -2.01
C SER A 13 20.84 22.41 -1.68
N GLY A 14 20.69 22.96 -0.46
CA GLY A 14 19.44 23.55 0.01
C GLY A 14 18.32 22.53 0.25
N LEU A 15 18.63 21.23 0.24
CA LEU A 15 17.66 20.18 0.53
C LEU A 15 17.45 20.08 2.04
N SER A 16 16.24 19.70 2.46
CA SER A 16 15.98 19.42 3.86
C SER A 16 16.91 18.33 4.38
N ARG A 17 17.29 18.38 5.67
CA ARG A 17 18.01 17.27 6.32
C ARG A 17 17.22 15.95 6.28
N ASN A 18 15.89 16.04 6.21
CA ASN A 18 15.00 14.89 6.09
C ASN A 18 14.49 14.71 4.64
N ALA A 19 15.18 15.30 3.66
CA ALA A 19 14.75 15.26 2.27
C ALA A 19 14.53 13.82 1.80
N THR A 20 13.32 13.57 1.32
CA THR A 20 12.95 12.31 0.69
C THR A 20 13.29 12.35 -0.80
N LEU A 21 13.31 11.19 -1.46
CA LEU A 21 13.45 11.16 -2.92
C LEU A 21 12.29 11.86 -3.63
N ALA A 22 11.11 11.99 -3.01
CA ALA A 22 9.98 12.70 -3.60
C ALA A 22 10.26 14.20 -3.77
N GLU A 23 11.11 14.81 -2.95
CA GLU A 23 11.45 16.24 -3.06
C GLU A 23 12.30 16.57 -4.31
N VAL A 24 12.98 15.57 -4.86
CA VAL A 24 13.85 15.69 -6.04
C VAL A 24 13.21 15.08 -7.28
N ILE A 25 11.89 14.85 -7.24
CA ILE A 25 11.11 14.33 -8.35
C ILE A 25 10.01 15.35 -8.68
N SER A 26 9.99 15.82 -9.93
CA SER A 26 8.93 16.68 -10.46
C SER A 26 8.46 16.13 -11.78
N ASP A 27 7.14 16.05 -12.00
CA ASP A 27 6.55 15.65 -13.28
C ASP A 27 7.08 14.32 -13.84
N SER A 28 7.35 13.35 -12.95
CA SER A 28 7.97 12.04 -13.29
C SER A 28 9.40 12.15 -13.85
N ALA A 29 10.10 13.23 -13.55
CA ALA A 29 11.50 13.45 -13.90
C ALA A 29 12.35 13.78 -12.65
N TRP A 30 13.65 13.46 -12.75
CA TRP A 30 14.62 13.80 -11.72
C TRP A 30 14.92 15.30 -11.75
N ASN A 31 14.63 16.00 -10.66
CA ASN A 31 14.91 17.42 -10.47
C ASN A 31 15.92 17.62 -9.34
N TRP A 32 17.18 17.27 -9.61
CA TRP A 32 18.26 17.43 -8.65
C TRP A 32 18.81 18.87 -8.63
N PRO A 33 19.16 19.41 -7.45
CA PRO A 33 19.88 20.68 -7.34
C PRO A 33 21.20 20.68 -8.12
N THR A 34 21.41 21.70 -8.95
CA THR A 34 22.58 21.80 -9.85
C THR A 34 23.78 22.50 -9.23
N ASN A 35 23.60 23.11 -8.07
CA ASN A 35 24.61 23.91 -7.38
C ASN A 35 25.68 23.07 -6.64
N VAL A 36 25.48 21.74 -6.53
CA VAL A 36 26.43 20.83 -5.89
C VAL A 36 26.92 19.77 -6.87
N ARG A 37 28.24 19.63 -7.01
CA ARG A 37 28.88 18.76 -8.02
C ARG A 37 28.46 17.30 -7.88
N GLN A 38 28.37 16.79 -6.65
CA GLN A 38 28.01 15.41 -6.35
C GLN A 38 26.57 15.08 -6.82
N LEU A 39 25.66 16.06 -6.77
CA LEU A 39 24.30 15.88 -7.27
C LEU A 39 24.26 15.92 -8.79
N ARG A 40 25.11 16.73 -9.44
CA ARG A 40 25.23 16.76 -10.90
C ARG A 40 25.66 15.41 -11.49
N GLU A 41 26.57 14.70 -10.82
CA GLU A 41 26.98 13.35 -11.22
C GLU A 41 25.80 12.36 -11.14
N ILE A 42 24.97 12.49 -10.10
CA ILE A 42 23.73 11.71 -9.97
C ILE A 42 22.73 12.06 -11.07
N THR A 43 22.56 13.34 -11.40
CA THR A 43 21.69 13.78 -12.50
C THR A 43 22.07 13.10 -13.80
N LEU A 44 23.35 13.10 -14.16
CA LEU A 44 23.85 12.48 -15.38
C LEU A 44 23.65 10.95 -15.37
N ALA A 45 23.88 10.30 -14.22
CA ALA A 45 23.64 8.87 -14.07
C ALA A 45 22.15 8.50 -14.18
N CYS A 46 21.25 9.43 -13.81
CA CYS A 46 19.81 9.24 -13.81
C CYS A 46 19.10 9.76 -15.07
N GLU A 47 19.80 10.45 -15.98
CA GLU A 47 19.22 11.15 -17.15
C GLU A 47 18.44 10.20 -18.09
N GLY A 48 18.81 8.92 -18.13
CA GLY A 48 18.13 7.88 -18.90
C GLY A 48 17.20 6.95 -18.09
N ILE A 49 16.98 7.22 -16.80
CA ILE A 49 16.20 6.36 -15.91
C ILE A 49 14.79 6.95 -15.77
N PRO A 50 13.78 6.42 -16.50
CA PRO A 50 12.41 6.91 -16.37
C PRO A 50 11.90 6.61 -14.95
N ILE A 51 11.33 7.63 -14.30
CA ILE A 51 10.56 7.41 -13.07
C ILE A 51 9.20 6.90 -13.51
N GLY A 52 9.01 5.59 -13.37
CA GLY A 52 7.75 4.93 -13.73
C GLY A 52 6.56 5.44 -12.90
N GLN A 53 5.34 5.12 -13.35
CA GLN A 53 4.14 5.34 -12.55
C GLN A 53 4.30 4.70 -11.16
N CYS A 54 3.78 5.39 -10.13
CA CYS A 54 3.70 4.83 -8.78
C CYS A 54 3.16 3.41 -8.81
N ASP A 55 3.79 2.52 -8.05
CA ASP A 55 3.25 1.18 -7.82
C ASP A 55 1.86 1.31 -7.20
N ALA A 56 0.83 0.91 -7.96
CA ALA A 56 -0.53 0.83 -7.48
C ALA A 56 -0.79 -0.59 -6.99
N ILE A 57 -1.24 -0.71 -5.73
CA ILE A 57 -1.69 -1.99 -5.19
C ILE A 57 -3.15 -2.17 -5.59
N ASP A 58 -3.39 -3.12 -6.49
CA ASP A 58 -4.73 -3.48 -6.96
C ASP A 58 -5.28 -4.70 -6.20
N TRP A 59 -6.60 -4.74 -5.97
CA TRP A 59 -7.27 -5.89 -5.34
C TRP A 59 -7.74 -6.90 -6.38
N GLN A 60 -7.13 -8.09 -6.41
CA GLN A 60 -7.34 -9.19 -7.37
C GLN A 60 -7.00 -8.86 -8.83
N PHE A 61 -7.54 -7.76 -9.37
CA PHE A 61 -7.38 -7.32 -10.76
C PHE A 61 -7.09 -5.83 -10.81
N LYS A 62 -6.31 -5.42 -11.83
CA LYS A 62 -5.97 -4.01 -12.02
C LYS A 62 -7.21 -3.11 -12.11
N GLY A 63 -7.21 -2.01 -11.34
CA GLY A 63 -8.27 -1.01 -11.34
C GLY A 63 -9.53 -1.38 -10.57
N ARG A 64 -9.58 -2.53 -9.88
CA ARG A 64 -10.71 -2.86 -9.00
C ARG A 64 -10.54 -2.23 -7.63
N SER A 65 -11.61 -1.62 -7.14
CA SER A 65 -11.68 -1.15 -5.76
C SER A 65 -11.79 -2.31 -4.79
N PHE A 66 -11.15 -2.14 -3.64
CA PHE A 66 -11.31 -3.04 -2.51
C PHE A 66 -12.73 -2.92 -1.95
N SER A 67 -13.34 -4.06 -1.59
CA SER A 67 -14.51 -4.08 -0.72
C SER A 67 -14.40 -5.24 0.28
N PHE A 68 -14.86 -5.02 1.51
CA PHE A 68 -14.84 -6.04 2.54
C PHE A 68 -15.58 -7.32 2.12
N LYS A 69 -16.72 -7.17 1.42
CA LYS A 69 -17.48 -8.29 0.88
C LYS A 69 -16.64 -9.13 -0.09
N ALA A 70 -16.01 -8.49 -1.08
CA ALA A 70 -15.19 -9.20 -2.06
C ALA A 70 -13.95 -9.84 -1.43
N ALA A 71 -13.39 -9.20 -0.40
CA ALA A 71 -12.30 -9.77 0.38
C ALA A 71 -12.73 -11.03 1.13
N TRP A 72 -13.87 -10.97 1.82
CA TRP A 72 -14.45 -12.11 2.53
C TRP A 72 -14.78 -13.27 1.59
N GLU A 73 -15.39 -12.98 0.44
CA GLU A 73 -15.71 -13.99 -0.57
C GLU A 73 -14.47 -14.67 -1.17
N ALA A 74 -13.36 -13.95 -1.30
CA ALA A 74 -12.12 -14.49 -1.84
C ALA A 74 -11.36 -15.41 -0.87
N ILE A 75 -11.42 -15.12 0.44
CA ILE A 75 -10.69 -15.89 1.45
C ILE A 75 -11.53 -17.00 2.09
N ARG A 76 -12.86 -16.89 2.04
CA ARG A 76 -13.72 -17.89 2.68
C ARG A 76 -13.64 -19.22 1.93
N VAL A 77 -13.55 -20.30 2.69
CA VAL A 77 -13.76 -21.64 2.12
C VAL A 77 -15.26 -21.79 1.84
N LEU A 78 -15.61 -22.06 0.59
CA LEU A 78 -16.97 -22.35 0.17
C LEU A 78 -17.36 -23.74 0.65
N HIS A 79 -17.94 -23.82 1.84
CA HIS A 79 -18.62 -25.03 2.31
C HIS A 79 -20.06 -25.05 1.83
N SER A 80 -20.60 -26.24 1.58
CA SER A 80 -22.04 -26.42 1.41
C SER A 80 -22.76 -25.88 2.65
N ALA A 81 -23.87 -25.18 2.46
CA ALA A 81 -24.68 -24.73 3.58
C ALA A 81 -25.01 -25.92 4.48
N ALA A 82 -24.68 -25.82 5.77
CA ALA A 82 -24.93 -26.90 6.71
C ALA A 82 -26.45 -27.20 6.74
N PRO A 83 -26.87 -28.47 6.84
CA PRO A 83 -28.29 -28.83 6.84
C PRO A 83 -29.13 -28.07 7.88
N TRP A 84 -28.53 -27.74 9.03
CA TRP A 84 -29.16 -26.99 10.11
C TRP A 84 -29.26 -25.48 9.85
N ALA A 85 -28.56 -24.93 8.86
CA ALA A 85 -28.50 -23.49 8.63
C ALA A 85 -29.89 -22.90 8.31
N LYS A 86 -30.74 -23.64 7.59
CA LYS A 86 -32.13 -23.21 7.29
C LYS A 86 -33.04 -23.25 8.53
N THR A 87 -32.73 -24.10 9.50
CA THR A 87 -33.46 -24.17 10.77
C THR A 87 -33.15 -22.97 11.67
N VAL A 88 -31.91 -22.48 11.61
CA VAL A 88 -31.46 -21.34 12.43
C VAL A 88 -31.73 -19.99 11.74
N TRP A 89 -31.63 -19.92 10.41
CA TRP A 89 -31.70 -18.70 9.62
C TRP A 89 -32.89 -18.66 8.64
N PHE A 90 -34.11 -18.91 9.12
CA PHE A 90 -35.34 -18.71 8.33
C PHE A 90 -35.88 -17.28 8.51
N SER A 91 -36.76 -16.82 7.60
CA SER A 91 -37.24 -15.42 7.58
C SER A 91 -38.02 -14.97 8.81
N GLY A 92 -38.40 -15.90 9.71
CA GLY A 92 -39.03 -15.62 11.00
C GLY A 92 -38.10 -15.80 12.21
N ALA A 93 -36.83 -16.16 11.99
CA ALA A 93 -35.84 -16.27 13.05
C ALA A 93 -35.43 -14.87 13.50
N ILE A 94 -36.03 -14.37 14.57
CA ILE A 94 -35.51 -13.21 15.30
C ILE A 94 -34.42 -13.76 16.22
N PRO A 95 -33.12 -13.52 15.95
CA PRO A 95 -32.07 -14.04 16.80
C PRO A 95 -32.08 -13.21 18.08
N ARG A 96 -32.76 -13.68 19.13
CA ARG A 96 -32.81 -12.92 20.38
C ARG A 96 -31.45 -12.92 21.08
N HIS A 97 -30.68 -14.02 21.10
CA HIS A 97 -29.39 -14.05 21.82
C HIS A 97 -28.36 -15.10 21.32
N SER A 98 -28.48 -15.67 20.12
CA SER A 98 -27.87 -16.99 19.82
C SER A 98 -26.48 -17.01 19.16
N PHE A 99 -25.77 -15.90 18.96
CA PHE A 99 -24.53 -15.91 18.15
C PHE A 99 -23.21 -15.56 18.84
N TRP A 100 -23.20 -15.20 20.12
CA TRP A 100 -21.95 -14.77 20.79
C TRP A 100 -21.16 -15.89 21.49
N ALA A 101 -21.70 -17.11 21.62
CA ALA A 101 -21.13 -18.13 22.50
C ALA A 101 -20.21 -19.18 21.85
N GLU A 102 -20.34 -19.49 20.54
CA GLU A 102 -19.61 -20.64 19.96
C GLU A 102 -18.17 -20.34 19.48
N PHE A 103 -17.69 -19.10 19.46
CA PHE A 103 -16.36 -18.77 18.89
C PHE A 103 -15.17 -18.95 19.87
N ARG A 104 -15.31 -19.76 20.92
CA ARG A 104 -14.26 -19.95 21.96
C ARG A 104 -13.80 -21.38 22.24
N ARG A 105 -14.06 -22.36 21.38
CA ARG A 105 -13.46 -23.69 21.54
C ARG A 105 -12.98 -24.27 20.21
N VAL A 106 -11.82 -23.81 19.74
CA VAL A 106 -10.65 -24.66 19.43
C VAL A 106 -9.40 -23.76 19.51
N ALA A 107 -8.69 -23.84 20.63
CA ALA A 107 -7.29 -23.47 20.78
C ALA A 107 -6.64 -24.57 21.62
#